data_AF-A0A7S2CFI9-F1
#
_entry.id   AF-A0A7S2CFI9-F1
#
_cell.length_a   1.000
_cell.length_b   1.000
_cell.length_c   1.000
_cell.angle_alpha   90.00
_cell.angle_beta   90.00
_cell.angle_gamma   90.00
#
_symmetry.space_group_name_H-M   'P 1'
#
loop_
_entity.id
_entity.type
_entity.pdbx_description
1 polymer ?
#
loop_
_entity_poly.entity_id
_entity_poly.type
_entity_poly.pdbx_seq_one_letter_code
_entity_poly.pdbx_strand_id
1 'polypeptide(L)'
;LTLGLDQFATPLACLGLGRYPDTLAFWMLVPPAISVLMIVGAMLVMCYQQKPITFEGLSLKIAPLGIKFLFVLYPVITNVAFKAFACYSFAEGSWLMTDVSIRCEGDEYSRVLTLAYVAVCLYPVGVVLLCASLLFVIRDDIKKERDTDLALAIRFLYHEFQPAFAWWEIMEMMRRFVLVGLFVTIEPGTLQQVATATWVSLFYLVVQLLVEPYRHRSDHFLASMCSMLIMLFFVTCVLLKVQVLTGPFQDNGLLSEEQEDIFVIDTASLALVLGMATFGSIILIGLLMLFAFQQERKRRAAQRTHRLRYTTSFKEVKTPMLLNNDAKYHIFLSHIWSTGQDQMRIINTRLLQLLPGLQIFLDVECPNLDLAKLEEYVAASETVLVFCSNGYFSSTNCLRELVATTRTSKPTIALVEPDVQKGGLSLQQIYTSVTEVEERLRQRFQDASQRVTADKIHSVLFKYETIEWNRLGPFQTVTMRMIAQRLLPERDGTSVYVATEIGREVPAMKTPGAGLRYHLYVSPHSASGAIPLVADELFKFCGGQAPPTLSQRKSSIFSMRGATSPALTKKLSSFISGD
;
A
#
# COMPACT_ATOMS: atom_id res chain seq x y z
N LEU A 1 -20.13 -19.01 8.27
CA LEU A 1 -20.99 -17.81 8.40
C LEU A 1 -22.14 -17.91 7.41
N THR A 2 -23.23 -18.58 7.77
CA THR A 2 -24.55 -18.17 7.29
C THR A 2 -24.89 -16.92 8.10
N LEU A 3 -25.12 -15.78 7.45
CA LEU A 3 -25.39 -14.48 8.10
C LEU A 3 -26.75 -14.44 8.86
N GLY A 4 -27.26 -15.58 9.33
CA GLY A 4 -28.61 -15.70 9.89
C GLY A 4 -29.70 -15.34 8.88
N LEU A 5 -29.39 -15.30 7.58
CA LEU A 5 -30.32 -14.88 6.53
C LEU A 5 -31.48 -15.86 6.32
N ASP A 6 -31.43 -17.06 6.89
CA ASP A 6 -32.61 -17.93 7.01
C ASP A 6 -33.74 -17.23 7.82
N GLN A 7 -33.42 -16.23 8.66
CA GLN A 7 -34.43 -15.38 9.32
C GLN A 7 -35.18 -14.44 8.35
N PHE A 8 -34.67 -14.18 7.13
CA PHE A 8 -35.46 -13.50 6.08
C PHE A 8 -36.63 -14.36 5.58
N ALA A 9 -36.64 -15.67 5.86
CA ALA A 9 -37.82 -16.49 5.63
C ALA A 9 -39.04 -15.97 6.43
N THR A 10 -38.83 -15.28 7.56
CA THR A 10 -39.92 -14.72 8.36
C THR A 10 -40.63 -13.52 7.71
N PRO A 11 -39.95 -12.46 7.22
CA PRO A 11 -40.61 -11.40 6.45
C PRO A 11 -41.13 -11.87 5.08
N LEU A 12 -40.47 -12.81 4.39
CA LEU A 12 -41.01 -13.40 3.15
C LEU A 12 -42.27 -14.23 3.41
N ALA A 13 -42.30 -15.02 4.50
CA ALA A 13 -43.50 -15.73 4.93
C ALA A 13 -44.64 -14.77 5.30
N CYS A 14 -44.35 -13.64 5.95
CA CYS A 14 -45.34 -12.58 6.24
C CYS A 14 -45.93 -11.93 4.97
N LEU A 15 -45.23 -11.97 3.84
CA LEU A 15 -45.70 -11.51 2.53
C LEU A 15 -46.39 -12.61 1.70
N GLY A 16 -46.57 -13.80 2.26
CA GLY A 16 -47.18 -14.94 1.58
C GLY A 16 -46.25 -15.72 0.64
N LEU A 17 -44.94 -15.40 0.63
CA LEU A 17 -43.88 -16.04 -0.18
C LEU A 17 -43.06 -17.03 0.66
N GLY A 18 -43.73 -17.76 1.56
CA GLY A 18 -43.07 -18.65 2.51
C GLY A 18 -42.68 -20.02 1.96
N ARG A 19 -43.08 -20.37 0.72
CA ARG A 19 -42.73 -21.65 0.12
C ARG A 19 -41.29 -21.64 -0.39
N TYR A 20 -40.65 -22.80 -0.43
CA TYR A 20 -39.27 -22.93 -0.92
C TYR A 20 -39.02 -22.37 -2.34
N PRO A 21 -39.85 -22.66 -3.37
CA PRO A 21 -39.63 -22.11 -4.71
C PRO A 21 -39.60 -20.58 -4.75
N ASP A 22 -40.43 -19.91 -3.93
CA ASP A 22 -40.48 -18.45 -3.87
C ASP A 22 -39.20 -17.89 -3.24
N THR A 23 -38.70 -18.56 -2.20
CA THR A 23 -37.43 -18.21 -1.55
C THR A 23 -36.25 -18.38 -2.50
N LEU A 24 -36.21 -19.48 -3.26
CA LEU A 24 -35.18 -19.73 -4.27
C LEU A 24 -35.23 -18.66 -5.38
N ALA A 25 -36.42 -18.37 -5.91
CA ALA A 25 -36.61 -17.34 -6.92
C ALA A 25 -36.21 -15.94 -6.41
N PHE A 26 -36.56 -15.60 -5.17
CA PHE A 26 -36.16 -14.34 -4.54
C PHE A 26 -34.64 -14.17 -4.55
N TRP A 27 -33.90 -15.16 -4.05
CA TRP A 27 -32.43 -15.08 -4.00
C TRP A 27 -31.77 -15.05 -5.39
N MET A 28 -32.39 -15.65 -6.40
CA MET A 28 -31.96 -15.49 -7.80
C MET A 28 -32.25 -14.08 -8.35
N LEU A 29 -33.32 -13.42 -7.92
CA LEU A 29 -33.67 -12.08 -8.38
C LEU A 29 -32.91 -10.96 -7.65
N VAL A 30 -32.32 -11.23 -6.49
CA VAL A 30 -31.55 -10.24 -5.72
C VAL A 30 -30.35 -9.67 -6.50
N PRO A 31 -29.42 -10.47 -7.08
CA PRO A 31 -28.30 -9.93 -7.86
C PRO A 31 -28.71 -9.05 -9.05
N PRO A 32 -29.66 -9.44 -9.94
CA PRO A 32 -30.10 -8.57 -11.02
C PRO A 32 -30.83 -7.32 -10.49
N ALA A 33 -31.63 -7.42 -9.43
CA ALA A 33 -32.29 -6.25 -8.83
C ALA A 33 -31.27 -5.23 -8.29
N ILE A 34 -30.24 -5.68 -7.57
CA ILE A 34 -29.15 -4.81 -7.10
C ILE A 34 -28.39 -4.21 -8.28
N SER A 35 -28.16 -4.99 -9.35
CA SER A 35 -27.50 -4.51 -10.56
C SER A 35 -28.30 -3.38 -11.23
N VAL A 36 -29.61 -3.53 -11.36
CA VAL A 36 -30.51 -2.47 -11.88
C VAL A 36 -30.46 -1.22 -10.99
N LEU A 37 -30.52 -1.37 -9.67
CA LEU A 37 -30.42 -0.25 -8.72
C LEU A 37 -29.09 0.50 -8.84
N MET A 38 -27.98 -0.23 -9.00
CA MET A 38 -26.66 0.39 -9.23
C MET A 38 -26.58 1.13 -10.56
N ILE A 39 -27.18 0.59 -11.62
CA ILE A 39 -27.28 1.25 -12.93
C ILE A 39 -28.08 2.55 -12.82
N VAL A 40 -29.26 2.51 -12.21
CA VAL A 40 -30.10 3.69 -12.01
C VAL A 40 -29.38 4.73 -11.15
N GLY A 41 -28.75 4.31 -10.04
CA GLY A 41 -27.99 5.22 -9.18
C GLY A 41 -26.81 5.88 -9.90
N ALA A 42 -26.06 5.12 -10.70
CA ALA A 42 -24.97 5.67 -11.49
C ALA A 42 -25.45 6.66 -12.56
N MET A 43 -26.57 6.35 -13.24
CA MET A 43 -27.21 7.26 -14.19
C MET A 43 -27.66 8.55 -13.51
N LEU A 44 -28.31 8.48 -12.34
CA LEU A 44 -28.75 9.66 -11.58
C LEU A 44 -27.55 10.54 -11.16
N VAL A 45 -26.45 9.93 -10.69
CA VAL A 45 -25.23 10.67 -10.34
C VAL A 45 -24.60 11.33 -11.58
N MET A 46 -24.59 10.65 -12.73
CA MET A 46 -24.06 11.23 -13.97
C MET A 46 -24.93 12.38 -14.49
N CYS A 47 -26.26 12.25 -14.41
CA CYS A 47 -27.21 13.33 -14.69
C CYS A 47 -27.00 14.52 -13.76
N TYR A 48 -26.84 14.28 -12.44
CA TYR A 48 -26.57 15.33 -11.46
C TYR A 48 -25.24 16.04 -11.72
N GLN A 49 -24.21 15.30 -12.12
CA GLN A 49 -22.88 15.83 -12.46
C GLN A 49 -22.79 16.42 -13.88
N GLN A 50 -23.90 16.45 -14.65
CA GLN A 50 -23.95 16.91 -16.04
C GLN A 50 -22.92 16.23 -16.96
N LYS A 51 -22.56 14.97 -16.67
CA LYS A 51 -21.64 14.19 -17.52
C LYS A 51 -22.43 13.37 -18.55
N PRO A 52 -21.95 13.25 -19.79
CA PRO A 52 -22.62 12.41 -20.78
C PRO A 52 -22.66 10.95 -20.32
N ILE A 53 -23.83 10.31 -20.45
CA ILE A 53 -24.01 8.89 -20.11
C ILE A 53 -23.38 8.06 -21.23
N THR A 54 -22.14 7.60 -21.03
CA THR A 54 -21.45 6.68 -21.92
C THR A 54 -21.40 5.28 -21.32
N PHE A 55 -21.48 4.25 -22.16
CA PHE A 55 -21.44 2.84 -21.73
C PHE A 55 -20.13 2.53 -20.98
N GLU A 56 -18.99 2.99 -21.49
CA GLU A 56 -17.67 2.80 -20.87
C GLU A 56 -17.58 3.46 -19.49
N GLY A 57 -18.08 4.70 -19.35
CA GLY A 57 -18.09 5.42 -18.08
C GLY A 57 -19.01 4.77 -17.04
N LEU A 58 -20.10 4.17 -17.49
CA LEU A 58 -21.04 3.42 -16.66
C LEU A 58 -20.43 2.08 -16.20
N SER A 59 -19.84 1.31 -17.12
CA SER A 59 -19.24 0.02 -16.81
C SER A 59 -18.08 0.13 -15.83
N LEU A 60 -17.23 1.15 -15.99
CA LEU A 60 -16.06 1.38 -15.12
C LEU A 60 -16.46 1.62 -13.65
N LYS A 61 -17.57 2.32 -13.43
CA LYS A 61 -18.07 2.64 -12.08
C LYS A 61 -18.82 1.48 -11.43
N ILE A 62 -19.61 0.75 -12.21
CA ILE A 62 -20.52 -0.28 -11.67
C ILE A 62 -19.82 -1.62 -11.53
N ALA A 63 -18.98 -2.02 -12.50
CA ALA A 63 -18.32 -3.33 -12.51
C ALA A 63 -17.63 -3.71 -11.18
N PRO A 64 -16.78 -2.87 -10.56
CA PRO A 64 -16.12 -3.24 -9.31
C PRO A 64 -17.10 -3.48 -8.16
N LEU A 65 -18.17 -2.70 -8.09
CA LEU A 65 -19.17 -2.83 -7.03
C LEU A 65 -20.09 -4.03 -7.30
N GLY A 66 -20.49 -4.24 -8.55
CA GLY A 66 -21.30 -5.37 -8.98
C GLY A 66 -20.63 -6.72 -8.75
N ILE A 67 -19.36 -6.86 -9.12
CA ILE A 67 -18.60 -8.10 -8.91
C ILE A 67 -18.46 -8.39 -7.40
N LYS A 68 -18.21 -7.36 -6.57
CA LYS A 68 -18.17 -7.52 -5.10
C LYS A 68 -19.49 -7.99 -4.52
N PHE A 69 -20.61 -7.40 -4.93
CA PHE A 69 -21.93 -7.84 -4.47
C PHE A 69 -22.23 -9.29 -4.88
N LEU A 70 -21.93 -9.64 -6.13
CA LEU A 70 -22.10 -11.00 -6.64
C LEU A 70 -21.25 -12.00 -5.81
N PHE A 71 -20.02 -11.64 -5.48
CA PHE A 71 -19.13 -12.42 -4.64
C PHE A 71 -19.64 -12.58 -3.19
N VAL A 72 -20.23 -11.53 -2.60
CA VAL A 72 -20.83 -11.60 -1.25
C VAL A 72 -22.09 -12.45 -1.22
N LEU A 73 -22.89 -12.42 -2.28
CA LEU A 73 -24.14 -13.19 -2.38
C LEU A 73 -23.92 -14.66 -2.77
N TYR A 74 -22.78 -14.97 -3.39
CA TYR A 74 -22.39 -16.31 -3.81
C TYR A 74 -22.67 -17.42 -2.77
N PRO A 75 -22.17 -17.36 -1.51
CA PRO A 75 -22.37 -18.46 -0.55
C PRO A 75 -23.84 -18.64 -0.15
N VAL A 76 -24.61 -17.55 -0.12
CA VAL A 76 -26.04 -17.57 0.23
C VAL A 76 -26.84 -18.25 -0.88
N ILE A 77 -26.67 -17.80 -2.12
CA ILE A 77 -27.40 -18.36 -3.27
C ILE A 77 -26.99 -19.82 -3.49
N THR A 78 -25.70 -20.14 -3.35
CA THR A 78 -25.21 -21.52 -3.43
C THR A 78 -25.92 -22.40 -2.39
N ASN A 79 -25.96 -21.99 -1.12
CA ASN A 79 -26.63 -22.78 -0.08
C ASN A 79 -28.12 -22.99 -0.37
N VAL A 80 -28.84 -21.94 -0.74
CA VAL A 80 -30.29 -22.02 -1.03
C VAL A 80 -30.55 -22.91 -2.24
N ALA A 81 -29.75 -22.82 -3.30
CA ALA A 81 -29.91 -23.65 -4.49
C ALA A 81 -29.68 -25.14 -4.20
N PHE A 82 -28.67 -25.48 -3.40
CA PHE A 82 -28.35 -26.88 -3.09
C PHE A 82 -29.35 -27.54 -2.11
N LYS A 83 -30.13 -26.76 -1.33
CA LYS A 83 -31.21 -27.30 -0.48
C LYS A 83 -32.30 -28.03 -1.27
N ALA A 84 -32.45 -27.78 -2.59
CA ALA A 84 -33.44 -28.45 -3.45
C ALA A 84 -33.20 -29.95 -3.62
N PHE A 85 -31.96 -30.41 -3.43
CA PHE A 85 -31.55 -31.79 -3.68
C PHE A 85 -31.61 -32.68 -2.43
N ALA A 86 -31.96 -32.12 -1.26
CA ALA A 86 -32.00 -32.85 -0.01
C ALA A 86 -33.44 -33.30 0.32
N CYS A 87 -33.68 -34.62 0.33
CA CYS A 87 -34.99 -35.22 0.59
C CYS A 87 -34.96 -36.21 1.76
N TYR A 88 -36.00 -36.20 2.59
CA TYR A 88 -36.29 -37.27 3.54
C TYR A 88 -36.99 -38.43 2.82
N SER A 89 -36.57 -39.66 3.09
CA SER A 89 -37.27 -40.87 2.67
C SER A 89 -38.07 -41.44 3.84
N PHE A 90 -39.38 -41.61 3.65
CA PHE A 90 -40.25 -42.37 4.55
C PHE A 90 -40.87 -43.57 3.80
N ALA A 91 -41.55 -44.46 4.52
CA ALA A 91 -42.18 -45.64 3.92
C ALA A 91 -43.23 -45.29 2.84
N GLU A 92 -43.84 -44.11 2.94
CA GLU A 92 -44.93 -43.63 2.07
C GLU A 92 -44.45 -42.77 0.89
N GLY A 93 -43.15 -42.46 0.79
CA GLY A 93 -42.57 -41.61 -0.27
C GLY A 93 -41.39 -40.76 0.19
N SER A 94 -41.00 -39.80 -0.64
CA SER A 94 -39.92 -38.86 -0.33
C SER A 94 -40.41 -37.40 -0.30
N TRP A 95 -39.87 -36.59 0.60
CA TRP A 95 -40.26 -35.18 0.80
C TRP A 95 -39.06 -34.27 0.96
N LEU A 96 -39.17 -33.03 0.48
CA LEU A 96 -38.09 -32.07 0.50
C LEU A 96 -37.77 -31.62 1.94
N MET A 97 -36.49 -31.70 2.35
CA MET A 97 -36.09 -31.43 3.74
C MET A 97 -36.37 -29.99 4.18
N THR A 98 -36.28 -29.02 3.26
CA THR A 98 -36.48 -27.61 3.57
C THR A 98 -37.93 -27.15 3.48
N ASP A 99 -38.81 -27.93 2.83
CA ASP A 99 -40.24 -27.64 2.71
C ASP A 99 -40.99 -28.97 2.53
N VAL A 100 -41.43 -29.52 3.66
CA VAL A 100 -42.12 -30.83 3.74
C VAL A 100 -43.49 -30.84 3.04
N SER A 101 -43.98 -29.69 2.54
CA SER A 101 -45.19 -29.67 1.70
C SER A 101 -44.95 -30.24 0.30
N ILE A 102 -43.68 -30.30 -0.14
CA ILE A 102 -43.29 -30.74 -1.48
C ILE A 102 -42.80 -32.18 -1.42
N ARG A 103 -43.47 -33.09 -2.13
CA ARG A 103 -42.98 -34.46 -2.36
C ARG A 103 -41.83 -34.42 -3.34
N CYS A 104 -40.75 -35.17 -3.12
CA CYS A 104 -39.59 -35.27 -4.03
C CYS A 104 -39.87 -36.14 -5.26
N GLU A 105 -41.13 -36.20 -5.67
CA GLU A 105 -41.66 -36.95 -6.80
C GLU A 105 -42.76 -36.11 -7.46
N GLY A 106 -42.89 -36.21 -8.79
CA GLY A 106 -43.92 -35.52 -9.57
C GLY A 106 -43.52 -34.17 -10.18
N ASP A 107 -44.50 -33.49 -10.77
CA ASP A 107 -44.28 -32.31 -11.61
C ASP A 107 -43.89 -31.06 -10.82
N GLU A 108 -44.42 -30.88 -9.61
CA GLU A 108 -44.09 -29.74 -8.74
C GLU A 108 -42.61 -29.77 -8.35
N TYR A 109 -42.08 -30.93 -7.97
CA TYR A 109 -40.67 -31.11 -7.66
C TYR A 109 -39.76 -30.95 -8.88
N SER A 110 -40.20 -31.44 -10.05
CA SER A 110 -39.45 -31.28 -11.30
C SER A 110 -39.24 -29.80 -11.67
N ARG A 111 -40.23 -28.94 -11.39
CA ARG A 111 -40.09 -27.48 -11.57
C ARG A 111 -39.09 -26.87 -10.58
N VAL A 112 -39.13 -27.29 -9.32
CA VAL A 112 -38.17 -26.86 -8.28
C VAL A 112 -36.75 -27.27 -8.66
N LEU A 113 -36.55 -28.52 -9.11
CA LEU A 113 -35.25 -29.01 -9.58
C LEU A 113 -34.74 -28.22 -10.78
N THR A 114 -35.61 -27.93 -11.76
CA THR A 114 -35.24 -27.11 -12.92
C THR A 114 -34.74 -25.73 -12.48
N LEU A 115 -35.48 -25.08 -11.57
CA LEU A 115 -35.07 -23.78 -11.02
C LEU A 115 -33.74 -23.87 -10.25
N ALA A 116 -33.54 -24.93 -9.46
CA ALA A 116 -32.30 -25.16 -8.72
C ALA A 116 -31.10 -25.39 -9.64
N TYR A 117 -31.23 -26.20 -10.70
CA TYR A 117 -30.17 -26.38 -11.69
C TYR A 117 -29.81 -25.07 -12.38
N VAL A 118 -30.79 -24.27 -12.77
CA VAL A 118 -30.55 -22.93 -13.35
C VAL A 118 -29.79 -22.06 -12.35
N ALA A 119 -30.19 -22.05 -11.07
CA ALA A 119 -29.49 -21.32 -10.02
C ALA A 119 -28.04 -21.80 -9.86
N VAL A 120 -27.80 -23.12 -9.84
CA VAL A 120 -26.45 -23.71 -9.71
C VAL A 120 -25.56 -23.33 -10.90
N CYS A 121 -26.07 -23.43 -12.13
CA CYS A 121 -25.32 -23.06 -13.32
C CYS A 121 -24.98 -21.56 -13.33
N LEU A 122 -25.92 -20.70 -12.97
CA LEU A 122 -25.76 -19.26 -13.08
C LEU A 122 -24.86 -18.69 -11.97
N TYR A 123 -24.98 -19.19 -10.74
CA TYR A 123 -24.28 -18.62 -9.58
C TYR A 123 -23.03 -19.41 -9.19
N PRO A 124 -23.11 -20.58 -8.53
CA PRO A 124 -21.90 -21.25 -8.07
C PRO A 124 -20.93 -21.59 -9.21
N VAL A 125 -21.43 -22.05 -10.36
CA VAL A 125 -20.57 -22.34 -11.52
C VAL A 125 -20.23 -21.06 -12.29
N GLY A 126 -21.25 -20.28 -12.67
CA GLY A 126 -21.07 -19.09 -13.49
C GLY A 126 -20.18 -18.02 -12.87
N VAL A 127 -20.32 -17.75 -11.55
CA VAL A 127 -19.52 -16.74 -10.86
C VAL A 127 -18.06 -17.20 -10.71
N VAL A 128 -17.82 -18.48 -10.43
CA VAL A 128 -16.46 -19.03 -10.38
C VAL A 128 -15.78 -18.92 -11.74
N LEU A 129 -16.48 -19.31 -12.83
CA LEU A 129 -15.95 -19.19 -14.19
C LEU A 129 -15.71 -17.73 -14.59
N LEU A 130 -16.62 -16.82 -14.23
CA LEU A 130 -16.45 -15.39 -14.45
C LEU A 130 -15.19 -14.88 -13.75
N CYS A 131 -15.06 -15.11 -12.45
CA CYS A 131 -13.88 -14.71 -11.68
C CYS A 131 -12.59 -15.31 -12.23
N ALA A 132 -12.59 -16.61 -12.57
CA ALA A 132 -11.43 -17.29 -13.14
C ALA A 132 -11.04 -16.70 -14.51
N SER A 133 -12.02 -16.41 -15.37
CA SER A 133 -11.79 -15.80 -16.68
C SER A 133 -11.20 -14.38 -16.56
N LEU A 134 -11.72 -13.56 -15.64
CA LEU A 134 -11.22 -12.21 -15.39
C LEU A 134 -9.77 -12.26 -14.90
N LEU A 135 -9.46 -13.13 -13.93
CA LEU A 135 -8.10 -13.33 -13.43
C LEU A 135 -7.15 -13.86 -14.51
N PHE A 136 -7.64 -14.72 -15.41
CA PHE A 136 -6.83 -15.22 -16.52
C PHE A 136 -6.49 -14.10 -17.52
N VAL A 137 -7.44 -13.22 -17.84
CA VAL A 137 -7.22 -12.09 -18.75
C VAL A 137 -6.18 -11.11 -18.19
N ILE A 138 -6.26 -10.78 -16.90
CA ILE A 138 -5.33 -9.81 -16.27
C ILE A 138 -4.04 -10.43 -15.75
N ARG A 139 -3.80 -11.73 -15.98
CA ARG A 139 -2.67 -12.48 -15.37
C ARG A 139 -1.30 -11.84 -15.64
N ASP A 140 -1.11 -11.31 -16.84
CA ASP A 140 0.17 -10.72 -17.26
C ASP A 140 0.34 -9.30 -16.67
N ASP A 141 -0.77 -8.61 -16.41
CA ASP A 141 -0.78 -7.32 -15.71
C ASP A 141 -0.50 -7.49 -14.22
N ILE A 142 -1.06 -8.52 -13.59
CA ILE A 142 -0.77 -8.88 -12.19
C ILE A 142 0.72 -9.18 -12.01
N LYS A 143 1.31 -10.00 -12.91
CA LYS A 143 2.74 -10.35 -12.85
C LYS A 143 3.66 -9.16 -13.03
N LYS A 144 3.24 -8.16 -13.81
CA LYS A 144 4.01 -6.95 -14.10
C LYS A 144 3.66 -5.78 -13.18
N GLU A 145 2.79 -5.99 -12.19
CA GLU A 145 2.25 -4.97 -11.28
C GLU A 145 1.75 -3.71 -12.03
N ARG A 146 1.01 -3.91 -13.14
CA ARG A 146 0.41 -2.82 -13.91
C ARG A 146 -1.00 -2.49 -13.41
N ASP A 147 -1.24 -1.21 -13.14
CA ASP A 147 -2.56 -0.71 -12.74
C ASP A 147 -3.41 -0.40 -13.98
N THR A 148 -4.05 -1.44 -14.55
CA THR A 148 -5.10 -1.26 -15.56
C THR A 148 -6.47 -1.06 -14.90
N ASP A 149 -7.40 -0.39 -15.58
CA ASP A 149 -8.75 -0.14 -15.05
C ASP A 149 -9.47 -1.43 -14.61
N LEU A 150 -9.31 -2.50 -15.39
CA LEU A 150 -9.88 -3.81 -15.07
C LEU A 150 -9.17 -4.43 -13.85
N ALA A 151 -7.84 -4.35 -13.78
CA ALA A 151 -7.07 -4.85 -12.63
C ALA A 151 -7.45 -4.10 -11.33
N LEU A 152 -7.66 -2.79 -11.41
CA LEU A 152 -8.15 -1.98 -10.29
C LEU A 152 -9.57 -2.39 -9.88
N ALA A 153 -10.45 -2.72 -10.82
CA ALA A 153 -11.83 -3.10 -10.53
C ALA A 153 -11.94 -4.42 -9.75
N ILE A 154 -11.15 -5.42 -10.13
CA ILE A 154 -11.11 -6.74 -9.47
C ILE A 154 -9.96 -6.90 -8.47
N ARG A 155 -9.31 -5.80 -8.08
CA ARG A 155 -8.22 -5.77 -7.11
C ARG A 155 -8.56 -6.52 -5.81
N PHE A 156 -9.81 -6.44 -5.37
CA PHE A 156 -10.26 -7.12 -4.15
C PHE A 156 -10.13 -8.65 -4.22
N LEU A 157 -10.14 -9.24 -5.42
CA LEU A 157 -10.14 -10.68 -5.64
C LEU A 157 -8.74 -11.29 -5.52
N TYR A 158 -7.69 -10.55 -5.90
CA TYR A 158 -6.33 -11.09 -5.99
C TYR A 158 -5.28 -10.39 -5.10
N HIS A 159 -5.53 -9.16 -4.64
CA HIS A 159 -4.51 -8.34 -3.98
C HIS A 159 -4.00 -8.91 -2.65
N GLU A 160 -4.80 -9.74 -1.98
CA GLU A 160 -4.41 -10.40 -0.72
C GLU A 160 -3.41 -11.56 -0.94
N PHE A 161 -3.32 -12.07 -2.18
CA PHE A 161 -2.47 -13.19 -2.55
C PHE A 161 -1.16 -12.73 -3.19
N GLN A 162 -0.17 -13.63 -3.20
CA GLN A 162 1.06 -13.41 -3.95
C GLN A 162 0.78 -13.44 -5.46
N PRO A 163 1.52 -12.68 -6.31
CA PRO A 163 1.26 -12.64 -7.75
C PRO A 163 1.27 -14.01 -8.46
N ALA A 164 2.07 -14.96 -7.96
CA ALA A 164 2.13 -16.33 -8.49
C ALA A 164 0.84 -17.15 -8.18
N PHE A 165 0.17 -16.81 -7.08
CA PHE A 165 -1.03 -17.49 -6.56
C PHE A 165 -2.27 -16.58 -6.63
N ALA A 166 -2.31 -15.61 -7.54
CA ALA A 166 -3.45 -14.70 -7.69
C ALA A 166 -4.79 -15.41 -8.00
N TRP A 167 -4.72 -16.65 -8.49
CA TRP A 167 -5.88 -17.53 -8.74
C TRP A 167 -6.38 -18.26 -7.48
N TRP A 168 -5.73 -18.11 -6.32
CA TRP A 168 -6.08 -18.82 -5.10
C TRP A 168 -7.50 -18.55 -4.61
N GLU A 169 -8.05 -17.36 -4.91
CA GLU A 169 -9.44 -17.05 -4.61
C GLU A 169 -10.42 -18.04 -5.26
N ILE A 170 -10.07 -18.59 -6.42
CA ILE A 170 -10.87 -19.64 -7.07
C ILE A 170 -10.86 -20.92 -6.23
N MET A 171 -9.74 -21.27 -5.60
CA MET A 171 -9.68 -22.42 -4.67
C MET A 171 -10.51 -22.17 -3.42
N GLU A 172 -10.51 -20.95 -2.89
CA GLU A 172 -11.37 -20.55 -1.77
C GLU A 172 -12.86 -20.66 -2.12
N MET A 173 -13.25 -20.21 -3.31
CA MET A 173 -14.62 -20.35 -3.81
C MET A 173 -15.02 -21.81 -4.03
N MET A 174 -14.13 -22.63 -4.59
CA MET A 174 -14.34 -24.06 -4.80
C MET A 174 -14.46 -24.81 -3.47
N ARG A 175 -13.64 -24.47 -2.47
CA ARG A 175 -13.77 -25.00 -1.11
C ARG A 175 -15.16 -24.73 -0.55
N ARG A 176 -15.65 -23.49 -0.66
CA ARG A 176 -17.00 -23.12 -0.19
C ARG A 176 -18.09 -23.86 -0.97
N PHE A 177 -17.93 -24.03 -2.27
CA PHE A 177 -18.85 -24.78 -3.12
C PHE A 177 -18.98 -26.25 -2.66
N VAL A 178 -17.86 -26.92 -2.43
CA VAL A 178 -17.85 -28.31 -1.95
C VAL A 178 -18.43 -28.39 -0.54
N LEU A 179 -18.00 -27.49 0.36
CA LEU A 179 -18.39 -27.53 1.77
C LEU A 179 -19.87 -27.18 2.02
N VAL A 180 -20.39 -26.20 1.29
CA VAL A 180 -21.74 -25.63 1.52
C VAL A 180 -22.77 -26.17 0.52
N GLY A 181 -22.34 -26.51 -0.69
CA GLY A 181 -23.22 -27.00 -1.75
C GLY A 181 -23.22 -28.51 -1.84
N LEU A 182 -22.11 -29.09 -2.31
CA LEU A 182 -22.05 -30.52 -2.66
C LEU A 182 -22.32 -31.44 -1.46
N PHE A 183 -21.79 -31.14 -0.27
CA PHE A 183 -22.04 -31.98 0.90
C PHE A 183 -23.51 -32.07 1.30
N VAL A 184 -24.33 -31.07 0.99
CA VAL A 184 -25.79 -31.14 1.26
C VAL A 184 -26.46 -32.24 0.44
N THR A 185 -25.87 -32.67 -0.67
CA THR A 185 -26.41 -33.73 -1.55
C THR A 185 -26.01 -35.15 -1.13
N ILE A 186 -24.95 -35.28 -0.31
CA ILE A 186 -24.48 -36.58 0.17
C ILE A 186 -25.32 -36.96 1.39
N GLU A 187 -26.24 -37.92 1.20
CA GLU A 187 -27.12 -38.54 2.21
C GLU A 187 -27.18 -37.77 3.55
N PRO A 188 -28.04 -36.74 3.64
CA PRO A 188 -27.98 -35.80 4.74
C PRO A 188 -28.19 -36.47 6.09
N GLY A 189 -27.30 -36.17 7.04
CA GLY A 189 -27.36 -36.69 8.39
C GLY A 189 -26.63 -38.02 8.60
N THR A 190 -26.02 -38.60 7.57
CA THR A 190 -25.20 -39.82 7.71
C THR A 190 -23.81 -39.55 8.29
N LEU A 191 -23.21 -40.59 8.90
CA LEU A 191 -21.82 -40.53 9.36
C LEU A 191 -20.84 -40.35 8.19
N GLN A 192 -21.15 -40.93 7.03
CA GLN A 192 -20.33 -40.84 5.81
C GLN A 192 -20.22 -39.40 5.29
N GLN A 193 -21.32 -38.63 5.34
CA GLN A 193 -21.34 -37.22 4.96
C GLN A 193 -20.33 -36.41 5.78
N VAL A 194 -20.40 -36.52 7.11
CA VAL A 194 -19.53 -35.76 8.02
C VAL A 194 -18.07 -36.23 7.92
N ALA A 195 -17.84 -37.54 7.84
CA ALA A 195 -16.49 -38.09 7.67
C ALA A 195 -15.81 -37.59 6.38
N THR A 196 -16.55 -37.55 5.26
CA THR A 196 -16.03 -37.04 3.98
C THR A 196 -15.73 -35.54 4.08
N ALA A 197 -16.58 -34.76 4.77
CA ALA A 197 -16.32 -33.34 5.01
C ALA A 197 -15.05 -33.11 5.85
N THR A 198 -14.79 -33.96 6.85
CA THR A 198 -13.54 -33.94 7.63
C THR A 198 -12.32 -34.17 6.74
N TRP A 199 -12.35 -35.19 5.87
CA TRP A 199 -11.25 -35.50 4.96
C TRP A 199 -10.97 -34.36 3.96
N VAL A 200 -12.02 -33.80 3.35
CA VAL A 200 -11.87 -32.66 2.44
C VAL A 200 -11.32 -31.43 3.15
N SER A 201 -11.78 -31.15 4.37
CA SER A 201 -11.28 -30.04 5.19
C SER A 201 -9.81 -30.22 5.58
N LEU A 202 -9.40 -31.45 5.92
CA LEU A 202 -8.01 -31.79 6.21
C LEU A 202 -7.13 -31.63 4.96
N PHE A 203 -7.57 -32.15 3.82
CA PHE A 203 -6.84 -32.02 2.55
C PHE A 203 -6.60 -30.54 2.21
N TYR A 204 -7.65 -29.71 2.30
CA TYR A 204 -7.52 -28.28 2.03
C TYR A 204 -6.56 -27.60 3.02
N LEU A 205 -6.64 -27.93 4.31
CA LEU A 205 -5.73 -27.38 5.32
C LEU A 205 -4.27 -27.71 4.98
N VAL A 206 -3.97 -28.97 4.61
CA VAL A 206 -2.62 -29.38 4.21
C VAL A 206 -2.15 -28.60 2.99
N VAL A 207 -2.98 -28.50 1.96
CA VAL A 207 -2.66 -27.74 0.74
C VAL A 207 -2.39 -26.26 1.07
N GLN A 208 -3.20 -25.64 1.92
CA GLN A 208 -3.01 -24.25 2.33
C GLN A 208 -1.72 -24.02 3.13
N LEU A 209 -1.37 -24.95 4.02
CA LEU A 209 -0.13 -24.89 4.81
C LEU A 209 1.12 -25.09 3.94
N LEU A 210 1.04 -25.91 2.90
CA LEU A 210 2.18 -26.16 1.99
C LEU A 210 2.40 -25.02 0.99
N VAL A 211 1.33 -24.39 0.50
CA VAL A 211 1.43 -23.36 -0.56
C VAL A 211 1.73 -21.96 0.00
N GLU A 212 1.25 -21.63 1.20
CA GLU A 212 1.33 -20.27 1.78
C GLU A 212 0.97 -19.13 0.79
N PRO A 213 -0.25 -19.12 0.21
CA PRO A 213 -0.60 -18.27 -0.93
C PRO A 213 -0.72 -16.76 -0.61
N TYR A 214 -0.87 -16.40 0.66
CA TYR A 214 -1.14 -15.05 1.11
C TYR A 214 0.11 -14.16 1.08
N ARG A 215 -0.08 -12.86 0.82
CA ARG A 215 1.01 -11.87 0.77
C ARG A 215 1.55 -11.53 2.16
N HIS A 216 0.68 -11.46 3.17
CA HIS A 216 1.06 -11.16 4.55
C HIS A 216 1.01 -12.39 5.44
N ARG A 217 2.01 -12.54 6.32
CA ARG A 217 2.08 -13.63 7.30
C ARG A 217 0.89 -13.64 8.27
N SER A 218 0.36 -12.47 8.60
CA SER A 218 -0.86 -12.32 9.43
C SER A 218 -2.05 -13.04 8.80
N ASP A 219 -2.23 -12.86 7.50
CA ASP A 219 -3.40 -13.33 6.76
C ASP A 219 -3.29 -14.83 6.53
N HIS A 220 -2.07 -15.32 6.27
CA HIS A 220 -1.77 -16.75 6.25
C HIS A 220 -2.11 -17.42 7.59
N PHE A 221 -1.66 -16.85 8.72
CA PHE A 221 -1.95 -17.41 10.03
C PHE A 221 -3.45 -17.41 10.32
N LEU A 222 -4.14 -16.31 10.02
CA LEU A 222 -5.60 -16.18 10.19
C LEU A 222 -6.34 -17.26 9.38
N ALA A 223 -6.03 -17.39 8.09
CA ALA A 223 -6.64 -18.38 7.23
C ALA A 223 -6.38 -19.82 7.70
N SER A 224 -5.18 -20.10 8.21
CA SER A 224 -4.80 -21.41 8.74
C SER A 224 -5.58 -21.74 10.02
N MET A 225 -5.73 -20.76 10.93
CA MET A 225 -6.56 -20.91 12.12
C MET A 225 -8.03 -21.18 11.77
N CYS A 226 -8.61 -20.43 10.83
CA CYS A 226 -9.98 -20.68 10.38
C CYS A 226 -10.16 -22.08 9.78
N SER A 227 -9.19 -22.55 9.00
CA SER A 227 -9.24 -23.89 8.39
C SER A 227 -9.07 -25.00 9.44
N MET A 228 -8.22 -24.79 10.46
CA MET A 228 -8.10 -25.70 11.60
C MET A 228 -9.40 -25.78 12.42
N LEU A 229 -10.08 -24.66 12.64
CA LEU A 229 -11.36 -24.63 13.35
C LEU A 229 -12.46 -25.39 12.59
N ILE A 230 -12.51 -25.23 11.26
CA ILE A 230 -13.47 -25.97 10.43
C ILE A 230 -13.19 -27.48 10.51
N MET A 231 -11.92 -27.89 10.46
CA MET A 231 -11.54 -29.29 10.63
C MET A 231 -11.94 -29.82 12.01
N LEU A 232 -11.62 -29.08 13.09
CA LEU A 232 -12.00 -29.46 14.45
C LEU A 232 -13.52 -29.56 14.61
N PHE A 233 -14.28 -28.64 14.02
CA PHE A 233 -15.73 -28.68 14.01
C PHE A 233 -16.26 -29.98 13.39
N PHE A 234 -15.76 -30.38 12.22
CA PHE A 234 -16.19 -31.64 11.59
C PHE A 234 -15.76 -32.88 12.39
N VAL A 235 -14.58 -32.88 13.01
CA VAL A 235 -14.16 -33.94 13.94
C VAL A 235 -15.12 -34.05 15.13
N THR A 236 -15.51 -32.92 15.74
CA THR A 236 -16.50 -32.92 16.81
C THR A 236 -17.86 -33.42 16.32
N CYS A 237 -18.30 -33.05 15.11
CA CYS A 237 -19.53 -33.58 14.53
C CYS A 237 -19.50 -35.12 14.33
N VAL A 238 -18.35 -35.69 13.97
CA VAL A 238 -18.18 -37.15 13.91
C VAL A 238 -18.38 -37.78 15.29
N LEU A 239 -17.75 -37.22 16.34
CA LEU A 239 -17.88 -37.73 17.71
C LEU A 239 -19.32 -37.63 18.23
N LEU A 240 -20.01 -36.52 17.95
CA LEU A 240 -21.44 -36.36 18.27
C LEU A 240 -22.31 -37.40 17.52
N LYS A 241 -21.97 -37.74 16.28
CA LYS A 241 -22.70 -38.76 15.52
C LYS A 241 -22.50 -40.17 16.10
N VAL A 242 -21.32 -40.49 16.60
CA VAL A 242 -21.07 -41.73 17.33
C VAL A 242 -21.95 -41.82 18.58
N GLN A 243 -22.06 -40.74 19.35
CA GLN A 243 -22.95 -40.70 20.53
C GLN A 243 -24.42 -40.91 20.17
N VAL A 244 -24.91 -40.30 19.09
CA VAL A 244 -26.30 -40.50 18.62
C VAL A 244 -26.55 -41.95 18.23
N LEU A 245 -25.54 -42.65 17.70
CA LEU A 245 -25.62 -44.07 17.35
C LEU A 245 -25.60 -44.97 18.59
N THR A 246 -24.85 -44.62 19.63
CA THR A 246 -24.73 -45.41 20.87
C THR A 246 -25.86 -45.14 21.87
N GLY A 247 -26.48 -43.96 21.84
CA GLY A 247 -27.53 -43.52 22.77
C GLY A 247 -28.67 -44.53 22.95
N PRO A 248 -29.28 -45.08 21.88
CA PRO A 248 -30.35 -46.07 22.01
C PRO A 248 -29.92 -47.36 22.73
N PHE A 249 -28.65 -47.77 22.62
CA PHE A 249 -28.16 -48.94 23.34
C PHE A 249 -27.93 -48.64 24.82
N GLN A 250 -27.52 -47.41 25.13
CA GLN A 250 -27.31 -46.93 26.49
C GLN A 250 -28.65 -46.78 27.22
N ASP A 251 -29.62 -46.12 26.60
CA ASP A 251 -30.95 -45.89 27.16
C ASP A 251 -31.70 -47.20 27.45
N ASN A 252 -31.42 -48.26 26.67
CA ASN A 252 -32.00 -49.59 26.84
C ASN A 252 -31.19 -50.51 27.77
N GLY A 253 -30.08 -50.03 28.36
CA GLY A 253 -29.23 -50.82 29.26
C GLY A 253 -28.55 -52.03 28.59
N LEU A 254 -28.26 -51.92 27.28
CA LEU A 254 -27.67 -52.99 26.46
C LEU A 254 -26.13 -52.96 26.44
N LEU A 255 -25.51 -51.89 26.95
CA LEU A 255 -24.06 -51.75 27.10
C LEU A 255 -23.64 -52.17 28.52
N SER A 256 -22.51 -52.87 28.66
CA SER A 256 -21.89 -53.07 29.97
C SER A 256 -21.22 -51.78 30.47
N GLU A 257 -20.96 -51.67 31.78
CA GLU A 257 -20.27 -50.50 32.36
C GLU A 257 -18.90 -50.22 31.68
N GLU A 258 -18.14 -51.27 31.33
CA GLU A 258 -16.89 -51.12 30.57
C GLU A 258 -17.13 -50.57 29.15
N GLN A 259 -18.22 -50.97 28.49
CA GLN A 259 -18.55 -50.48 27.15
C GLN A 259 -19.07 -49.04 27.18
N GLU A 260 -19.81 -48.66 28.23
CA GLU A 260 -20.25 -47.28 28.42
C GLU A 260 -19.04 -46.36 28.60
N ASP A 261 -18.06 -46.71 29.43
CA ASP A 261 -16.85 -45.89 29.65
C ASP A 261 -16.01 -45.73 28.36
N ILE A 262 -15.99 -46.73 27.48
CA ILE A 262 -15.21 -46.69 26.23
C ILE A 262 -15.92 -45.94 25.11
N PHE A 263 -17.24 -46.15 24.93
CA PHE A 263 -17.98 -45.67 23.76
C PHE A 263 -18.81 -44.42 24.02
N VAL A 264 -19.22 -44.16 25.27
CA VAL A 264 -20.02 -42.99 25.61
C VAL A 264 -19.09 -41.85 26.01
N ILE A 265 -18.89 -40.93 25.07
CA ILE A 265 -18.23 -39.67 25.36
C ILE A 265 -19.22 -38.77 26.13
N ASP A 266 -18.75 -37.92 27.03
CA ASP A 266 -19.61 -36.91 27.65
C ASP A 266 -19.88 -35.73 26.69
N THR A 267 -21.16 -35.43 26.45
CA THR A 267 -21.59 -34.32 25.59
C THR A 267 -21.12 -32.96 26.12
N ALA A 268 -21.07 -32.78 27.44
CA ALA A 268 -20.60 -31.54 28.05
C ALA A 268 -19.10 -31.34 27.79
N SER A 269 -18.31 -32.41 27.84
CA SER A 269 -16.89 -32.39 27.50
C SER A 269 -16.63 -32.01 26.03
N LEU A 270 -17.39 -32.55 25.08
CA LEU A 270 -17.27 -32.15 23.67
C LEU A 270 -17.67 -30.69 23.44
N ALA A 271 -18.76 -30.25 24.07
CA ALA A 271 -19.20 -28.86 24.01
C ALA A 271 -18.17 -27.91 24.63
N LEU A 272 -17.53 -28.30 25.73
CA LEU A 272 -16.47 -27.53 26.38
C LEU A 272 -15.24 -27.42 25.49
N VAL A 273 -14.78 -28.52 24.88
CA VAL A 273 -13.62 -28.49 23.96
C VAL A 273 -13.90 -27.57 22.77
N LEU A 274 -15.07 -27.70 22.14
CA LEU A 274 -15.46 -26.84 21.02
C LEU A 274 -15.60 -25.37 21.44
N GLY A 275 -16.21 -25.13 22.60
CA GLY A 275 -16.31 -23.80 23.21
C GLY A 275 -14.94 -23.19 23.43
N MET A 276 -14.03 -23.88 24.12
CA MET A 276 -12.68 -23.39 24.39
C MET A 276 -11.88 -23.12 23.11
N ALA A 277 -11.99 -24.00 22.10
CA ALA A 277 -11.31 -23.79 20.83
C ALA A 277 -11.86 -22.56 20.08
N THR A 278 -13.19 -22.40 20.04
CA THR A 278 -13.83 -21.26 19.39
C THR A 278 -13.55 -19.95 20.12
N PHE A 279 -13.74 -19.88 21.44
CA PHE A 279 -13.40 -18.70 22.25
C PHE A 279 -11.92 -18.35 22.17
N GLY A 280 -11.03 -19.35 22.28
CA GLY A 280 -9.59 -19.17 22.15
C GLY A 280 -9.20 -18.59 20.79
N SER A 281 -9.81 -19.09 19.71
CA SER A 281 -9.57 -18.55 18.37
C SER A 281 -10.10 -17.13 18.18
N ILE A 282 -11.26 -16.78 18.73
CA ILE A 282 -11.80 -15.41 18.68
C ILE A 282 -10.88 -14.44 19.41
N ILE A 283 -10.38 -14.83 20.59
CA ILE A 283 -9.41 -14.03 21.36
C ILE A 283 -8.13 -13.84 20.54
N LEU A 284 -7.59 -14.91 19.96
CA LEU A 284 -6.37 -14.86 19.15
C LEU A 284 -6.53 -13.97 17.92
N ILE A 285 -7.64 -14.09 17.20
CA ILE A 285 -7.98 -13.23 16.07
C ILE A 285 -8.08 -11.77 16.53
N GLY A 286 -8.75 -11.51 17.65
CA GLY A 286 -8.84 -10.17 18.24
C GLY A 286 -7.47 -9.57 18.58
N LEU A 287 -6.57 -10.36 19.17
CA LEU A 287 -5.20 -9.94 19.48
C LEU A 287 -4.39 -9.64 18.21
N LEU A 288 -4.53 -10.47 17.16
CA LEU A 288 -3.88 -10.23 15.87
C LEU A 288 -4.42 -8.98 15.18
N MET A 289 -5.74 -8.75 15.23
CA MET A 289 -6.34 -7.52 14.71
C MET A 289 -5.87 -6.29 15.48
N LEU A 290 -5.76 -6.37 16.81
CA LEU A 290 -5.22 -5.29 17.62
C LEU A 290 -3.74 -5.02 17.29
N PHE A 291 -2.94 -6.07 17.13
CA PHE A 291 -1.54 -5.95 16.73
C PHE A 291 -1.40 -5.33 15.34
N ALA A 292 -2.16 -5.81 14.35
CA ALA A 292 -2.19 -5.25 13.01
C ALA A 292 -2.63 -3.78 13.02
N PHE A 293 -3.68 -3.45 13.78
CA PHE A 293 -4.15 -2.08 13.93
C PHE A 293 -3.11 -1.17 14.59
N GLN A 294 -2.41 -1.66 15.63
CA GLN A 294 -1.31 -0.92 16.25
C GLN A 294 -0.15 -0.72 15.28
N GLN A 295 0.21 -1.74 14.51
CA GLN A 295 1.27 -1.67 13.52
C GLN A 295 0.92 -0.66 12.43
N GLU A 296 -0.32 -0.66 11.97
CA GLU A 296 -0.78 0.30 10.98
C GLU A 296 -0.89 1.72 11.54
N ARG A 297 -1.32 1.88 12.79
CA ARG A 297 -1.24 3.17 13.49
C ARG A 297 0.18 3.69 13.57
N LYS A 298 1.16 2.83 13.91
CA LYS A 298 2.59 3.19 13.92
C LYS A 298 3.07 3.62 12.53
N ARG A 299 2.68 2.89 11.48
CA ARG A 299 3.00 3.26 10.08
C ARG A 299 2.40 4.61 9.69
N ARG A 300 1.12 4.83 9.97
CA ARG A 300 0.43 6.11 9.70
C ARG A 300 1.04 7.26 10.50
N ALA A 301 1.45 7.02 11.75
CA ALA A 301 2.15 8.00 12.58
C ALA A 301 3.53 8.35 11.99
N ALA A 302 4.30 7.35 11.57
CA ALA A 302 5.60 7.56 10.91
C ALA A 302 5.47 8.30 9.57
N GLN A 303 4.39 8.06 8.81
CA GLN A 303 4.11 8.85 7.61
C GLN A 303 3.77 10.31 7.93
N ARG A 304 3.04 10.56 9.04
CA ARG A 304 2.71 11.92 9.50
C ARG A 304 3.94 12.70 10.00
N THR A 305 4.98 12.03 10.49
CA THR A 305 6.22 12.70 10.93
C THR A 305 7.05 13.23 9.75
N HIS A 306 6.87 12.69 8.54
CA HIS A 306 7.53 13.21 7.35
C HIS A 306 6.74 14.32 6.64
N ARG A 307 5.64 14.83 7.21
CA ARG A 307 4.86 15.91 6.60
C ARG A 307 5.54 17.26 6.77
N LEU A 308 5.41 18.11 5.75
CA LEU A 308 5.83 19.49 5.80
C LEU A 308 4.86 20.32 6.66
N ARG A 309 5.39 21.20 7.52
CA ARG A 309 4.59 22.08 8.39
C ARG A 309 5.08 23.52 8.32
N TYR A 310 4.18 24.48 8.46
CA TYR A 310 4.54 25.89 8.61
C TYR A 310 5.14 26.14 10.00
N THR A 311 6.22 26.92 10.07
CA THR A 311 6.87 27.30 11.35
C THR A 311 5.99 28.21 12.21
N THR A 312 5.20 29.09 11.58
CA THR A 312 4.39 30.11 12.27
C THR A 312 3.10 29.53 12.83
N SER A 313 2.39 28.72 12.04
CA SER A 313 1.07 28.17 12.42
C SER A 313 1.14 26.73 12.95
N PHE A 314 2.28 26.05 12.78
CA PHE A 314 2.47 24.61 13.06
C PHE A 314 1.52 23.67 12.30
N LYS A 315 0.70 24.20 11.38
CA LYS A 315 -0.24 23.44 10.57
C LYS A 315 0.50 22.70 9.46
N GLU A 316 -0.03 21.53 9.11
CA GLU A 316 0.43 20.76 7.96
C GLU A 316 0.20 21.55 6.68
N VAL A 317 1.23 21.59 5.83
CA VAL A 317 1.18 22.25 4.53
C VAL A 317 0.31 21.41 3.61
N LYS A 318 -0.79 21.99 3.15
CA LYS A 318 -1.60 21.37 2.09
C LYS A 318 -0.88 21.57 0.75
N THR A 319 -1.00 20.59 -0.13
CA THR A 319 -0.46 20.71 -1.48
C THR A 319 -1.11 21.90 -2.18
N PRO A 320 -0.31 22.80 -2.78
CA PRO A 320 -0.86 23.93 -3.51
C PRO A 320 -1.74 23.43 -4.66
N MET A 321 -2.72 24.22 -5.06
CA MET A 321 -3.40 23.99 -6.34
C MET A 321 -2.47 24.44 -7.45
N LEU A 322 -2.57 23.78 -8.61
CA LEU A 322 -1.91 24.26 -9.82
C LEU A 322 -2.46 25.66 -10.13
N LEU A 323 -1.57 26.64 -10.14
CA LEU A 323 -1.82 28.06 -10.43
C LEU A 323 -2.20 28.27 -11.89
N ASN A 324 -1.65 27.47 -12.80
CA ASN A 324 -1.97 27.54 -14.22
C ASN A 324 -3.00 26.45 -14.59
N ASN A 325 -4.14 26.85 -15.16
CA ASN A 325 -5.20 25.93 -15.58
C ASN A 325 -4.74 24.90 -16.64
N ASP A 326 -3.69 25.22 -17.39
CA ASP A 326 -3.10 24.32 -18.39
C ASP A 326 -1.98 23.42 -17.83
N ALA A 327 -1.53 23.66 -16.59
CA ALA A 327 -0.53 22.81 -15.95
C ALA A 327 -1.16 21.50 -15.46
N LYS A 328 -0.45 20.40 -15.67
CA LYS A 328 -0.78 19.06 -15.17
C LYS A 328 0.12 18.63 -14.01
N TYR A 329 1.33 19.19 -13.95
CA TYR A 329 2.36 18.80 -12.99
C TYR A 329 2.86 20.01 -12.21
N HIS A 330 3.10 19.83 -10.91
CA HIS A 330 3.67 20.85 -10.03
C HIS A 330 5.17 20.99 -10.28
N ILE A 331 5.85 19.86 -10.51
CA ILE A 331 7.30 19.82 -10.73
C ILE A 331 7.68 18.79 -11.80
N PHE A 332 8.56 19.21 -12.70
CA PHE A 332 9.23 18.35 -13.68
C PHE A 332 10.64 18.03 -13.19
N LEU A 333 11.01 16.74 -13.14
CA LEU A 333 12.35 16.31 -12.72
C LEU A 333 13.24 16.06 -13.94
N SER A 334 14.10 17.02 -14.28
CA SER A 334 15.04 16.92 -15.40
C SER A 334 16.40 16.38 -14.93
N HIS A 335 16.81 15.23 -15.48
CA HIS A 335 18.08 14.58 -15.15
C HIS A 335 18.64 13.80 -16.34
N ILE A 336 19.94 13.48 -16.27
CA ILE A 336 20.53 12.48 -17.17
C ILE A 336 20.38 11.09 -16.55
N TRP A 337 19.95 10.12 -17.36
CA TRP A 337 19.70 8.75 -16.92
C TRP A 337 20.93 8.05 -16.31
N SER A 338 22.14 8.36 -16.79
CA SER A 338 23.36 7.67 -16.34
C SER A 338 23.75 7.96 -14.89
N THR A 339 23.44 9.14 -14.36
CA THR A 339 23.94 9.59 -13.04
C THR A 339 22.85 10.07 -12.08
N GLY A 340 21.65 10.42 -12.58
CA GLY A 340 20.58 11.04 -11.79
C GLY A 340 19.34 10.19 -11.55
N GLN A 341 19.25 8.99 -12.15
CA GLN A 341 18.06 8.15 -12.13
C GLN A 341 17.57 7.81 -10.71
N ASP A 342 18.47 7.27 -9.88
CA ASP A 342 18.13 6.85 -8.52
C ASP A 342 17.82 8.04 -7.62
N GLN A 343 18.52 9.16 -7.84
CA GLN A 343 18.36 10.40 -7.10
C GLN A 343 16.98 10.99 -7.38
N MET A 344 16.53 11.03 -8.65
CA MET A 344 15.19 11.51 -8.99
C MET A 344 14.09 10.60 -8.45
N ARG A 345 14.27 9.27 -8.44
CA ARG A 345 13.31 8.35 -7.78
C ARG A 345 13.20 8.60 -6.28
N ILE A 346 14.33 8.85 -5.62
CA ILE A 346 14.36 9.22 -4.20
C ILE A 346 13.64 10.55 -3.99
N ILE A 347 13.93 11.57 -4.80
CA ILE A 347 13.29 12.89 -4.72
C ILE A 347 11.78 12.76 -4.91
N ASN A 348 11.33 12.04 -5.93
CA ASN A 348 9.91 11.80 -6.20
C ASN A 348 9.22 11.17 -4.97
N THR A 349 9.77 10.05 -4.48
CA THR A 349 9.22 9.34 -3.32
C THR A 349 9.19 10.22 -2.07
N ARG A 350 10.26 10.97 -1.81
CA ARG A 350 10.38 11.82 -0.62
C ARG A 350 9.48 13.06 -0.69
N LEU A 351 9.36 13.70 -1.85
CA LEU A 351 8.44 14.82 -2.04
C LEU A 351 6.99 14.40 -1.83
N LEU A 352 6.59 13.21 -2.30
CA LEU A 352 5.25 12.66 -2.03
C LEU A 352 5.03 12.31 -0.54
N GLN A 353 6.09 11.95 0.19
CA GLN A 353 6.02 11.80 1.65
C GLN A 353 5.80 13.16 2.35
N LEU A 354 6.50 14.21 1.89
CA LEU A 354 6.32 15.57 2.41
C LEU A 354 4.94 16.15 2.07
N LEU A 355 4.49 15.96 0.82
CA LEU A 355 3.32 16.57 0.18
C LEU A 355 2.62 15.56 -0.77
N PRO A 356 1.65 14.76 -0.28
CA PRO A 356 1.01 13.66 -1.04
C PRO A 356 0.30 14.03 -2.34
N GLY A 357 -0.23 15.26 -2.40
CA GLY A 357 -1.03 15.72 -3.54
C GLY A 357 -0.19 16.29 -4.68
N LEU A 358 1.14 16.28 -4.57
CA LEU A 358 2.01 16.75 -5.65
C LEU A 358 1.86 15.85 -6.87
N GLN A 359 1.68 16.49 -8.01
CA GLN A 359 1.79 15.86 -9.33
C GLN A 359 3.21 16.08 -9.82
N ILE A 360 4.01 15.01 -9.84
CA ILE A 360 5.43 15.03 -10.20
C ILE A 360 5.58 14.31 -11.53
N PHE A 361 6.27 14.93 -12.49
CA PHE A 361 6.63 14.29 -13.73
C PHE A 361 8.03 13.69 -13.64
N LEU A 362 8.14 12.39 -13.91
CA LEU A 362 9.40 11.64 -13.99
C LEU A 362 9.34 10.64 -15.15
N ASP A 363 10.24 10.80 -16.12
CA ASP A 363 10.30 10.04 -17.38
C ASP A 363 10.16 8.52 -17.22
N VAL A 364 10.79 7.97 -16.19
CA VAL A 364 10.94 6.53 -15.96
C VAL A 364 9.66 5.89 -15.41
N GLU A 365 8.81 6.71 -14.79
CA GLU A 365 7.53 6.28 -14.24
C GLU A 365 6.38 6.55 -15.22
N CYS A 366 6.66 7.07 -16.42
CA CYS A 366 5.68 7.29 -17.48
C CYS A 366 5.65 6.08 -18.43
N PRO A 367 4.62 5.20 -18.38
CA PRO A 367 4.59 3.98 -19.17
C PRO A 367 4.46 4.20 -20.69
N ASN A 368 4.11 5.41 -21.14
CA ASN A 368 3.95 5.79 -22.55
C ASN A 368 4.67 7.12 -22.85
N LEU A 369 5.92 7.27 -22.41
CA LEU A 369 6.68 8.48 -22.65
C LEU A 369 6.96 8.68 -24.16
N ASP A 370 6.38 9.73 -24.74
CA ASP A 370 6.73 10.17 -26.09
C ASP A 370 7.89 11.17 -26.02
N LEU A 371 9.09 10.71 -26.33
CA LEU A 371 10.31 11.53 -26.37
C LEU A 371 10.23 12.67 -27.40
N ALA A 372 9.29 12.62 -28.36
CA ALA A 372 9.06 13.73 -29.28
C ALA A 372 8.35 14.91 -28.60
N LYS A 373 7.68 14.70 -27.46
CA LYS A 373 6.83 15.69 -26.77
C LYS A 373 7.38 16.20 -25.44
N LEU A 374 8.68 16.02 -25.18
CA LEU A 374 9.35 16.49 -23.96
C LEU A 374 9.05 17.97 -23.65
N GLU A 375 9.01 18.82 -24.68
CA GLU A 375 8.70 20.24 -24.56
C GLU A 375 7.25 20.50 -24.08
N GLU A 376 6.29 19.65 -24.45
CA GLU A 376 4.90 19.74 -23.99
C GLU A 376 4.79 19.41 -22.49
N TYR A 377 5.53 18.41 -22.02
CA TYR A 377 5.55 18.04 -20.60
C TYR A 377 6.19 19.14 -19.73
N VAL A 378 7.26 19.78 -20.22
CA VAL A 378 7.85 20.96 -19.58
C VAL A 378 6.85 22.13 -19.56
N ALA A 379 6.14 22.37 -20.66
CA ALA A 379 5.12 23.41 -20.74
C ALA A 379 3.94 23.15 -19.77
N ALA A 380 3.54 21.88 -19.62
CA ALA A 380 2.50 21.42 -18.70
C ALA A 380 2.96 21.34 -17.23
N SER A 381 4.20 21.74 -16.92
CA SER A 381 4.73 21.76 -15.55
C SER A 381 4.87 23.19 -15.03
N GLU A 382 4.61 23.41 -13.74
CA GLU A 382 4.74 24.76 -13.13
C GLU A 382 6.17 25.13 -12.77
N THR A 383 6.93 24.16 -12.26
CA THR A 383 8.32 24.32 -11.84
C THR A 383 9.17 23.22 -12.47
N VAL A 384 10.42 23.52 -12.81
CA VAL A 384 11.37 22.54 -13.35
C VAL A 384 12.55 22.40 -12.39
N LEU A 385 12.84 21.18 -11.96
CA LEU A 385 14.05 20.87 -11.21
C LEU A 385 15.10 20.34 -12.17
N VAL A 386 16.27 20.98 -12.18
CA VAL A 386 17.39 20.62 -13.03
C VAL A 386 18.48 20.01 -12.17
N PHE A 387 18.74 18.72 -12.36
CA PHE A 387 19.81 18.01 -11.67
C PHE A 387 21.15 18.17 -12.40
N CYS A 388 21.94 19.15 -11.95
CA CYS A 388 23.25 19.48 -12.48
C CYS A 388 24.28 18.43 -12.04
N SER A 389 24.52 17.47 -12.93
CA SER A 389 25.54 16.43 -12.78
C SER A 389 26.35 16.27 -14.06
N ASN A 390 27.47 15.56 -13.96
CA ASN A 390 28.37 15.32 -15.09
C ASN A 390 27.60 14.69 -16.27
N GLY A 391 27.78 15.25 -17.45
CA GLY A 391 27.10 14.82 -18.67
C GLY A 391 25.72 15.46 -18.92
N TYR A 392 25.08 16.10 -17.92
CA TYR A 392 23.76 16.72 -18.10
C TYR A 392 23.75 17.73 -19.26
N PHE A 393 24.70 18.66 -19.28
CA PHE A 393 24.85 19.68 -20.34
C PHE A 393 25.32 19.12 -21.69
N SER A 394 25.65 17.83 -21.78
CA SER A 394 26.01 17.16 -23.03
C SER A 394 24.87 16.33 -23.63
N SER A 395 23.85 16.00 -22.84
CA SER A 395 22.71 15.18 -23.29
C SER A 395 21.76 15.98 -24.19
N THR A 396 21.42 15.42 -25.35
CA THR A 396 20.53 16.08 -26.32
C THR A 396 19.10 16.28 -25.80
N ASN A 397 18.59 15.37 -24.97
CA ASN A 397 17.25 15.45 -24.38
C ASN A 397 17.20 16.45 -23.22
N CYS A 398 18.16 16.37 -22.29
CA CYS A 398 18.27 17.32 -21.18
C CYS A 398 18.43 18.76 -21.69
N LEU A 399 19.17 18.96 -22.78
CA LEU A 399 19.27 20.27 -23.43
C LEU A 399 17.94 20.74 -24.03
N ARG A 400 17.11 19.86 -24.60
CA ARG A 400 15.77 20.25 -25.09
C ARG A 400 14.90 20.72 -23.93
N GLU A 401 14.90 20.00 -22.82
CA GLU A 401 14.16 20.36 -21.59
C GLU A 401 14.66 21.69 -21.02
N LEU A 402 15.98 21.88 -20.92
CA LEU A 402 16.58 23.11 -20.43
C LEU A 402 16.23 24.31 -21.33
N VAL A 403 16.35 24.15 -22.65
CA VAL A 403 15.99 25.19 -23.63
C VAL A 403 14.51 25.54 -23.54
N ALA A 404 13.62 24.54 -23.45
CA ALA A 404 12.18 24.77 -23.30
C ALA A 404 11.87 25.53 -22.00
N THR A 405 12.52 25.14 -20.89
CA THR A 405 12.42 25.81 -19.58
C THR A 405 12.86 27.26 -19.66
N THR A 406 13.99 27.55 -20.32
CA THR A 406 14.51 28.91 -20.47
C THR A 406 13.68 29.77 -21.42
N ARG A 407 13.13 29.19 -22.50
CA ARG A 407 12.24 29.92 -23.44
C ARG A 407 10.94 30.35 -22.78
N THR A 408 10.36 29.46 -21.96
CA THR A 408 9.12 29.72 -21.23
C THR A 408 9.33 30.43 -19.90
N SER A 409 10.59 30.75 -19.55
CA SER A 409 10.98 31.39 -18.29
C SER A 409 10.37 30.72 -17.05
N LYS A 410 10.27 29.38 -17.07
CA LYS A 410 9.66 28.61 -16.00
C LYS A 410 10.50 28.74 -14.71
N PRO A 411 9.85 28.83 -13.54
CA PRO A 411 10.53 28.69 -12.26
C PRO A 411 11.44 27.45 -12.24
N THR A 412 12.71 27.66 -11.94
CA THR A 412 13.72 26.60 -12.01
C THR A 412 14.39 26.41 -10.65
N ILE A 413 14.57 25.15 -10.25
CA ILE A 413 15.32 24.75 -9.06
C ILE A 413 16.58 24.03 -9.55
N ALA A 414 17.74 24.67 -9.43
CA ALA A 414 19.03 24.02 -9.68
C ALA A 414 19.43 23.17 -8.49
N LEU A 415 19.58 21.85 -8.73
CA LEU A 415 20.07 20.87 -7.75
C LEU A 415 21.45 20.38 -8.20
N VAL A 416 22.48 20.59 -7.39
CA VAL A 416 23.88 20.27 -7.73
C VAL A 416 24.35 19.05 -6.95
N GLU A 417 25.04 18.12 -7.63
CA GLU A 417 25.75 17.01 -6.96
C GLU A 417 27.12 17.52 -6.46
N PRO A 418 27.41 17.48 -5.14
CA PRO A 418 28.70 17.93 -4.62
C PRO A 418 29.80 16.86 -4.76
N ASP A 419 29.47 15.57 -4.86
CA ASP A 419 30.45 14.48 -4.89
C ASP A 419 30.98 14.22 -6.30
N VAL A 420 32.24 14.59 -6.54
CA VAL A 420 32.95 14.40 -7.83
C VAL A 420 32.93 12.93 -8.29
N GLN A 421 33.04 11.96 -7.37
CA GLN A 421 33.02 10.53 -7.72
C GLN A 421 31.64 10.05 -8.23
N LYS A 422 30.59 10.80 -7.91
CA LYS A 422 29.21 10.55 -8.33
C LYS A 422 28.76 11.47 -9.46
N GLY A 423 29.69 12.17 -10.09
CA GLY A 423 29.41 13.10 -11.19
C GLY A 423 29.11 14.51 -10.71
N GLY A 424 29.62 14.92 -9.55
CA GLY A 424 29.53 16.29 -9.07
C GLY A 424 30.30 17.28 -9.93
N LEU A 425 29.78 18.50 -10.02
CA LEU A 425 30.36 19.60 -10.80
C LEU A 425 30.51 20.82 -9.89
N SER A 426 31.65 21.50 -9.96
CA SER A 426 31.80 22.80 -9.31
C SER A 426 30.94 23.85 -10.03
N LEU A 427 30.54 24.92 -9.31
CA LEU A 427 29.77 26.00 -9.93
C LEU A 427 30.49 26.57 -11.17
N GLN A 428 31.82 26.74 -11.10
CA GLN A 428 32.63 27.18 -12.25
C GLN A 428 32.54 26.23 -13.44
N GLN A 429 32.60 24.91 -13.21
CA GLN A 429 32.43 23.92 -14.28
C GLN A 429 31.04 23.98 -14.90
N ILE A 430 30.00 24.27 -14.11
CA ILE A 430 28.65 24.48 -14.62
C ILE A 430 28.59 25.75 -15.48
N TYR A 431 29.23 26.85 -15.06
CA TYR A 431 29.36 28.08 -15.87
C TYR A 431 30.03 27.82 -17.22
N THR A 432 31.17 27.13 -17.22
CA THR A 432 31.85 26.76 -18.46
C THR A 432 30.98 25.86 -19.34
N SER A 433 30.34 24.85 -18.74
CA SER A 433 29.48 23.90 -19.48
C SER A 433 28.30 24.59 -20.14
N VAL A 434 27.66 25.56 -19.47
CA VAL A 434 26.55 26.33 -20.05
C VAL A 434 27.02 27.24 -21.19
N THR A 435 28.24 27.77 -21.10
CA THR A 435 28.85 28.55 -22.19
C THR A 435 29.11 27.66 -23.43
N GLU A 436 29.63 26.44 -23.22
CA GLU A 436 29.79 25.45 -24.30
C GLU A 436 28.46 25.02 -24.93
N VAL A 437 27.39 24.97 -24.12
CA VAL A 437 26.04 24.68 -24.60
C VAL A 437 25.56 25.72 -25.59
N GLU A 438 25.84 27.02 -25.38
CA GLU A 438 25.47 28.06 -26.34
C GLU A 438 26.07 27.79 -27.72
N GLU A 439 27.34 27.41 -27.77
CA GLU A 439 28.02 27.11 -29.03
C GLU A 439 27.41 25.89 -29.74
N ARG A 440 27.06 24.84 -28.97
CA ARG A 440 26.35 23.66 -29.52
C ARG A 440 24.93 24.01 -29.99
N LEU A 441 24.21 24.87 -29.27
CA LEU A 441 22.87 25.32 -29.65
C LEU A 441 22.91 26.18 -30.91
N ARG A 442 23.95 27.00 -31.11
CA ARG A 442 24.17 27.76 -32.36
C ARG A 442 24.34 26.84 -33.57
N GLN A 443 25.07 25.74 -33.41
CA GLN A 443 25.26 24.74 -34.48
C GLN A 443 23.97 23.97 -34.79
N ARG A 444 23.11 23.74 -33.78
CA ARG A 444 21.89 22.92 -33.90
C ARG A 444 20.66 23.69 -34.39
N PHE A 445 20.51 24.96 -34.02
CA PHE A 445 19.35 25.78 -34.40
C PHE A 445 19.76 26.86 -35.42
N GLN A 446 19.40 26.63 -36.69
CA GLN A 446 19.67 27.57 -37.80
C GLN A 446 18.88 28.89 -37.67
N ASP A 447 17.68 28.85 -37.08
CA ASP A 447 16.84 30.01 -36.85
C ASP A 447 17.28 30.82 -35.60
N ALA A 448 17.61 32.09 -35.79
CA ALA A 448 18.08 32.98 -34.72
C ALA A 448 17.00 33.26 -33.65
N SER A 449 15.71 33.21 -34.03
CA SER A 449 14.59 33.46 -33.10
C SER A 449 14.42 32.34 -32.06
N GLN A 450 14.97 31.16 -32.33
CA GLN A 450 14.90 30.00 -31.47
C GLN A 450 16.13 29.85 -30.56
N ARG A 451 17.16 30.68 -30.72
CA ARG A 451 18.40 30.56 -29.93
C ARG A 451 18.21 31.07 -28.51
N VAL A 452 18.80 30.35 -27.56
CA VAL A 452 18.89 30.77 -26.15
C VAL A 452 20.36 31.03 -25.86
N THR A 453 20.67 32.18 -25.27
CA THR A 453 22.04 32.56 -24.89
C THR A 453 22.43 31.93 -23.55
N ALA A 454 23.73 31.73 -23.32
CA ALA A 454 24.24 31.24 -22.04
C ALA A 454 23.79 32.13 -20.88
N ASP A 455 23.80 33.46 -21.06
CA ASP A 455 23.33 34.43 -20.05
C ASP A 455 21.87 34.23 -19.68
N LYS A 456 21.01 33.87 -20.65
CA LYS A 456 19.60 33.61 -20.38
C LYS A 456 19.42 32.27 -19.64
N ILE A 457 20.21 31.25 -19.97
CA ILE A 457 20.21 29.98 -19.23
C ILE A 457 20.69 30.23 -17.80
N HIS A 458 21.76 31.00 -17.61
CA HIS A 458 22.29 31.36 -16.30
C HIS A 458 21.28 32.12 -15.45
N SER A 459 20.65 33.15 -16.02
CA SER A 459 19.65 33.94 -15.29
C SER A 459 18.42 33.12 -14.89
N VAL A 460 18.06 32.05 -15.62
CA VAL A 460 16.97 31.15 -15.24
C VAL A 460 17.41 30.10 -14.22
N LEU A 461 18.54 29.44 -14.44
CA LEU A 461 19.04 28.34 -13.60
C LEU A 461 19.48 28.83 -12.22
N PHE A 462 20.14 29.98 -12.16
CA PHE A 462 20.73 30.57 -10.95
C PHE A 462 19.96 31.81 -10.46
N LYS A 463 18.68 31.96 -10.85
CA LYS A 463 17.81 33.01 -10.31
C LYS A 463 17.73 32.96 -8.78
N TYR A 464 17.68 31.74 -8.24
CA TYR A 464 17.69 31.45 -6.83
C TYR A 464 18.95 30.66 -6.48
N GLU A 465 19.35 30.70 -5.22
CA GLU A 465 20.51 29.95 -4.72
C GLU A 465 20.41 28.46 -5.08
N THR A 466 21.50 27.82 -5.47
CA THR A 466 21.50 26.40 -5.80
C THR A 466 21.27 25.54 -4.56
N ILE A 467 20.56 24.44 -4.72
CA ILE A 467 20.41 23.44 -3.65
C ILE A 467 21.46 22.36 -3.87
N GLU A 468 22.15 21.95 -2.82
CA GLU A 468 23.06 20.80 -2.87
C GLU A 468 22.29 19.50 -2.59
N TRP A 469 22.53 18.50 -3.43
CA TRP A 469 22.06 17.15 -3.19
C TRP A 469 22.88 16.51 -2.07
N ASN A 470 22.19 15.89 -1.09
CA ASN A 470 22.86 15.20 0.00
C ASN A 470 22.35 13.75 0.13
N ARG A 471 23.28 12.84 0.41
CA ARG A 471 23.02 11.40 0.55
C ARG A 471 22.84 10.97 2.00
N LEU A 472 23.27 11.79 2.94
CA LEU A 472 23.10 11.53 4.37
C LEU A 472 21.68 11.91 4.80
N GLY A 473 20.96 10.99 5.45
CA GLY A 473 19.52 11.13 5.76
C GLY A 473 19.10 12.47 6.40
N PRO A 474 19.78 12.97 7.45
CA PRO A 474 19.43 14.25 8.07
C PRO A 474 19.58 15.44 7.12
N PHE A 475 20.68 15.50 6.36
CA PHE A 475 20.94 16.59 5.41
C PHE A 475 20.04 16.48 4.17
N GLN A 476 19.76 15.26 3.71
CA GLN A 476 18.81 15.01 2.64
C GLN A 476 17.41 15.52 3.02
N THR A 477 17.01 15.40 4.29
CA THR A 477 15.73 15.95 4.77
C THR A 477 15.67 17.47 4.58
N VAL A 478 16.79 18.16 4.85
CA VAL A 478 16.93 19.62 4.61
C VAL A 478 16.88 19.92 3.11
N THR A 479 17.60 19.18 2.26
CA THR A 479 17.51 19.30 0.80
C THR A 479 16.06 19.17 0.33
N MET A 480 15.32 18.16 0.82
CA MET A 480 13.92 17.93 0.42
C MET A 480 13.00 19.04 0.90
N ARG A 481 13.23 19.56 2.11
CA ARG A 481 12.51 20.74 2.62
C ARG A 481 12.75 21.96 1.75
N MET A 482 13.99 22.24 1.36
CA MET A 482 14.32 23.38 0.51
C MET A 482 13.65 23.28 -0.87
N ILE A 483 13.62 22.09 -1.47
CA ILE A 483 12.89 21.86 -2.73
C ILE A 483 11.39 22.09 -2.52
N ALA A 484 10.79 21.46 -1.50
CA ALA A 484 9.37 21.58 -1.23
C ALA A 484 8.94 23.03 -0.90
N GLN A 485 9.77 23.78 -0.18
CA GLN A 485 9.52 25.19 0.13
C GLN A 485 9.43 26.05 -1.13
N ARG A 486 10.28 25.79 -2.14
CA ARG A 486 10.26 26.54 -3.42
C ARG A 486 9.04 26.21 -4.30
N LEU A 487 8.36 25.10 -4.04
CA LEU A 487 7.10 24.75 -4.70
C LEU A 487 5.88 25.47 -4.10
N LEU A 488 6.03 26.14 -2.95
CA LEU A 488 4.92 26.85 -2.32
C LEU A 488 4.69 28.23 -2.99
N PRO A 489 3.45 28.75 -3.00
CA PRO A 489 3.11 30.01 -3.67
C PRO A 489 3.85 31.23 -3.11
N GLU A 490 4.07 31.25 -1.79
CA GLU A 490 4.79 32.32 -1.07
C GLU A 490 6.29 31.99 -0.97
N ARG A 491 7.00 32.02 -2.10
CA ARG A 491 8.41 31.60 -2.18
C ARG A 491 9.36 32.36 -1.24
N ASP A 492 9.05 33.62 -0.97
CA ASP A 492 9.88 34.55 -0.19
C ASP A 492 9.17 34.94 1.12
N GLY A 493 9.09 34.01 2.08
CA GLY A 493 8.61 34.34 3.44
C GLY A 493 8.03 33.17 4.24
N THR A 494 7.55 32.13 3.59
CA THR A 494 7.00 30.97 4.31
C THR A 494 8.13 30.04 4.73
N SER A 495 8.52 30.13 6.01
CA SER A 495 9.40 29.13 6.60
C SER A 495 8.59 27.88 6.94
N VAL A 496 9.09 26.75 6.46
CA VAL A 496 8.55 25.42 6.69
C VAL A 496 9.59 24.57 7.40
N TYR A 497 9.17 23.49 8.03
CA TYR A 497 10.04 22.49 8.62
C TYR A 497 9.46 21.09 8.41
N VAL A 498 10.33 20.08 8.41
CA VAL A 498 9.90 18.68 8.45
C VAL A 498 9.88 18.26 9.91
N ALA A 499 8.83 17.59 10.38
CA ALA A 499 8.68 17.29 11.81
C ALA A 499 9.81 16.39 12.39
N THR A 500 10.62 15.75 11.54
CA THR A 500 11.82 14.99 11.91
C THR A 500 13.12 15.80 11.93
N GLU A 501 13.10 17.11 11.64
CA GLU A 501 14.34 17.92 11.68
C GLU A 501 14.89 18.04 13.10
N ILE A 502 16.21 17.84 13.21
CA ILE A 502 16.95 17.81 14.47
C ILE A 502 17.19 19.26 14.92
N GLY A 503 16.20 19.84 15.59
CA GLY A 503 16.29 21.15 16.26
C GLY A 503 15.41 22.23 15.63
N ARG A 504 14.55 22.84 16.46
CA ARG A 504 13.71 23.99 16.11
C ARG A 504 14.37 25.33 16.47
N GLU A 505 15.39 25.26 17.31
CA GLU A 505 16.11 26.40 17.85
C GLU A 505 17.57 26.28 17.42
N VAL A 506 18.13 27.39 16.94
CA VAL A 506 19.59 27.52 16.87
C VAL A 506 20.08 27.27 18.29
N PRO A 507 20.88 26.23 18.57
CA PRO A 507 21.45 26.07 19.89
C PRO A 507 22.18 27.35 20.22
N ALA A 508 21.69 28.10 21.22
CA ALA A 508 22.32 29.33 21.64
C ALA A 508 23.73 28.97 22.11
N MET A 509 24.74 29.27 21.28
CA MET A 509 26.11 29.21 21.75
C MET A 509 26.21 30.24 22.86
N LYS A 510 26.32 29.75 24.11
CA LYS A 510 26.61 30.61 25.27
C LYS A 510 27.79 31.47 24.91
N THR A 511 27.74 32.76 25.18
CA THR A 511 28.89 33.65 24.96
C THR A 511 30.17 33.05 25.56
N PRO A 512 31.35 33.28 24.96
CA PRO A 512 32.60 32.81 25.54
C PRO A 512 32.71 33.35 26.97
N GLY A 513 33.24 32.54 27.89
CA GLY A 513 33.47 32.99 29.27
C GLY A 513 34.31 34.28 29.31
N ALA A 514 34.15 35.08 30.38
CA ALA A 514 34.79 36.39 30.49
C ALA A 514 36.30 36.35 30.14
N GLY A 515 36.69 37.14 29.14
CA GLY A 515 38.06 37.22 28.63
C GLY A 515 38.35 36.38 27.38
N LEU A 516 37.47 35.44 27.01
CA LEU A 516 37.58 34.62 25.81
C LEU A 516 36.86 35.30 24.63
N ARG A 517 37.36 35.16 23.40
CA ARG A 517 36.75 35.77 22.20
C ARG A 517 36.08 34.76 21.27
N TYR A 518 36.45 33.49 21.34
CA TYR A 518 35.97 32.48 20.38
C TYR A 518 35.57 31.16 21.05
N HIS A 519 34.68 30.43 20.38
CA HIS A 519 34.31 29.05 20.72
C HIS A 519 35.03 28.09 19.79
N LEU A 520 35.63 27.04 20.35
CA LEU A 520 36.22 25.95 19.59
C LEU A 520 35.51 24.64 19.94
N TYR A 521 34.96 23.98 18.93
CA TYR A 521 34.33 22.67 19.05
C TYR A 521 35.04 21.67 18.14
N VAL A 522 35.45 20.53 18.70
CA VAL A 522 35.99 19.40 17.94
C VAL A 522 35.20 18.15 18.30
N SER A 523 34.64 17.49 17.30
CA SER A 523 33.87 16.25 17.50
C SER A 523 34.76 15.14 18.06
N PRO A 524 34.34 14.39 19.10
CA PRO A 524 35.09 13.26 19.64
C PRO A 524 35.34 12.15 18.61
N HIS A 525 34.44 12.02 17.62
CA HIS A 525 34.45 10.95 16.62
C HIS A 525 35.37 11.25 15.43
N SER A 526 35.90 12.47 15.34
CA SER A 526 36.75 12.94 14.24
C SER A 526 38.13 13.39 14.72
N ALA A 527 38.49 13.01 15.94
CA ALA A 527 39.66 13.48 16.67
C ALA A 527 41.00 13.26 15.94
N SER A 528 41.17 12.16 15.19
CA SER A 528 42.46 11.85 14.55
C SER A 528 42.77 12.70 13.32
N GLY A 529 41.75 13.15 12.58
CA GLY A 529 41.93 13.91 11.33
C GLY A 529 41.57 15.39 11.42
N ALA A 530 40.62 15.78 12.29
CA ALA A 530 40.19 17.17 12.39
C ALA A 530 41.12 18.03 13.25
N ILE A 531 41.84 17.43 14.21
CA ILE A 531 42.71 18.17 15.13
C ILE A 531 43.87 18.89 14.42
N PRO A 532 44.63 18.26 13.52
CA PRO A 532 45.71 18.95 12.79
C PRO A 532 45.18 20.10 11.93
N LEU A 533 44.01 19.92 11.31
CA LEU A 533 43.39 20.90 10.42
C LEU A 533 42.87 22.12 11.20
N VAL A 534 42.27 21.87 12.36
CA VAL A 534 41.84 22.92 13.29
C VAL A 534 43.05 23.66 13.88
N ALA A 535 44.14 22.96 14.19
CA ALA A 535 45.37 23.59 14.67
C ALA A 535 46.03 24.49 13.60
N ASP A 536 46.07 24.04 12.34
CA ASP A 536 46.61 24.80 11.22
C ASP A 536 45.78 26.06 10.93
N GLU A 537 44.44 25.95 10.94
CA GLU A 537 43.56 27.11 10.80
C GLU A 537 43.69 28.08 11.99
N LEU A 538 43.83 27.58 13.22
CA LEU A 538 44.09 28.44 14.38
C LEU A 538 45.44 29.16 14.30
N PHE A 539 46.47 28.50 13.78
CA PHE A 539 47.80 29.09 13.58
C PHE A 539 47.76 30.21 12.54
N LYS A 540 47.06 29.99 11.42
CA LYS A 540 46.82 31.03 10.40
C LYS A 540 46.00 32.19 10.96
N PHE A 541 44.95 31.90 11.71
CA PHE A 541 44.07 32.90 12.30
C PHE A 541 44.79 33.79 13.33
N CYS A 542 45.79 33.24 14.04
CA CYS A 542 46.66 33.98 14.95
C CYS A 542 47.82 34.71 14.25
N GLY A 543 47.83 34.79 12.91
CA GLY A 543 48.86 35.51 12.16
C GLY A 543 50.22 34.84 12.15
N GLY A 544 50.29 33.51 12.26
CA GLY A 544 51.53 32.74 12.20
C GLY A 544 52.33 32.71 13.52
N GLN A 545 51.73 33.13 14.64
CA GLN A 545 52.29 32.95 15.97
C GLN A 545 51.69 31.69 16.64
N ALA A 546 52.55 30.90 17.29
CA ALA A 546 52.09 29.72 18.04
C ALA A 546 51.10 30.15 19.14
N PRO A 547 49.94 29.47 19.29
CA PRO A 547 48.99 29.79 20.34
C PRO A 547 49.67 29.73 21.72
N PRO A 548 49.39 30.66 22.64
CA PRO A 548 50.01 30.64 23.96
C PRO A 548 49.69 29.33 24.68
N THR A 549 50.72 28.68 25.22
CA THR A 549 50.62 27.43 25.97
C THR A 549 49.64 27.58 27.14
N LEU A 550 48.73 26.62 27.26
CA LEU A 550 47.59 26.60 28.20
C LEU A 550 47.96 26.65 29.70
N SER A 551 49.25 26.70 30.06
CA SER A 551 49.74 26.79 31.44
C SER A 551 50.07 28.20 31.92
N GLN A 552 50.12 29.22 31.06
CA GLN A 552 50.40 30.60 31.49
C GLN A 552 49.13 31.49 31.45
N ARG A 553 48.59 31.79 32.63
CA ARG A 553 47.40 32.64 32.85
C ARG A 553 47.65 34.10 32.42
N LYS A 554 46.83 34.62 31.51
CA LYS A 554 45.83 35.70 31.75
C LYS A 554 45.16 36.27 30.48
N SER A 555 45.57 35.88 29.27
CA SER A 555 44.90 36.27 28.01
C SER A 555 44.53 35.02 27.21
N SER A 556 43.42 34.38 27.57
CA SER A 556 42.95 33.17 26.90
C SER A 556 41.97 33.56 25.79
N ILE A 557 42.25 33.13 24.55
CA ILE A 557 41.48 33.56 23.36
C ILE A 557 40.29 32.62 23.07
N PHE A 558 40.35 31.36 23.51
CA PHE A 558 39.42 30.30 23.10
C PHE A 558 38.74 29.57 24.29
N SER A 559 37.46 29.24 24.12
CA SER A 559 36.69 28.32 24.98
C SER A 559 36.49 26.99 24.26
N MET A 560 37.02 25.88 24.78
CA MET A 560 36.79 24.53 24.23
C MET A 560 35.62 23.82 24.91
N ARG A 561 34.67 23.28 24.14
CA ARG A 561 33.69 22.30 24.62
C ARG A 561 33.46 21.18 23.61
N GLY A 562 33.34 19.98 24.15
CA GLY A 562 33.15 18.66 23.53
C GLY A 562 33.33 17.64 24.66
N ALA A 563 32.96 16.37 24.51
CA ALA A 563 33.27 15.35 25.53
C ALA A 563 34.80 15.19 25.61
N THR A 564 35.45 16.04 26.40
CA THR A 564 36.89 16.08 26.56
C THR A 564 37.28 14.89 27.40
N SER A 565 37.66 13.79 26.75
CA SER A 565 38.67 12.93 27.35
C SER A 565 39.87 13.82 27.68
N PRO A 566 40.41 13.81 28.91
CA PRO A 566 41.62 14.56 29.27
C PRO A 566 42.78 14.32 28.29
N ALA A 567 42.78 13.17 27.61
CA ALA A 567 43.76 12.83 26.57
C ALA A 567 43.67 13.73 25.32
N LEU A 568 42.49 14.24 24.96
CA LEU A 568 42.29 15.09 23.79
C LEU A 568 42.85 16.50 24.03
N THR A 569 42.57 17.07 25.21
CA THR A 569 43.10 18.35 25.65
C THR A 569 44.63 18.30 25.74
N LYS A 570 45.18 17.17 26.21
CA LYS A 570 46.62 16.94 26.33
C LYS A 570 47.33 16.77 24.97
N LYS A 571 46.69 16.10 24.00
CA LYS A 571 47.20 15.98 22.62
C LYS A 571 47.17 17.30 21.86
N LEU A 572 46.12 18.11 22.03
CA LEU A 572 46.05 19.46 21.44
C LEU A 572 47.09 20.39 22.07
N SER A 573 47.34 20.29 23.39
CA SER A 573 48.38 21.09 24.02
C SER A 573 49.79 20.69 23.57
N SER A 574 50.08 19.40 23.39
CA SER A 574 51.42 18.95 22.95
C SER A 574 51.71 19.36 21.50
N PHE A 575 50.71 19.21 20.61
CA PHE A 575 50.84 19.59 19.21
C PHE A 575 51.03 21.11 19.03
N ILE A 576 50.43 21.91 19.91
CA ILE A 576 50.57 23.38 19.92
C ILE A 576 51.90 23.82 20.55
N SER A 577 52.43 23.09 21.53
CA SER A 577 53.72 23.40 22.18
C SER A 577 54.94 22.92 21.39
N GLY A 578 54.76 22.08 20.37
CA GLY A 578 55.84 21.52 19.56
C GLY A 578 56.62 20.39 20.23
N ASP A 579 56.04 19.73 21.24
CA ASP A 579 56.61 18.54 21.93
C ASP A 579 56.00 17.22 21.40
#